data_AF-A0A839QNL8-F1
#
_entry.id   AF-A0A839QNL8-F1
#
_cell.length_a   1.000
_cell.length_b   1.000
_cell.length_c   1.000
_cell.angle_alpha   90.00
_cell.angle_beta   90.00
_cell.angle_gamma   90.00
#
_symmetry.space_group_name_H-M   'P 1'
#
loop_
_entity.id
_entity.type
_entity.pdbx_description
1 polymer ?
#
loop_
_entity_poly.entity_id
_entity_poly.type
_entity_poly.pdbx_seq_one_letter_code
_entity_poly.pdbx_strand_id
1 'polypeptide(L)' 'MTREWAIVGYLAVPVVALLLFVLPAAWPRSWASPAELGAIVWENRAARMTLLLFCWWLGWHFLMPG' A
#
# COMPACT_ATOMS: atom_id res chain seq x y z
N MET A 1 -13.70 -11.65 18.04
CA MET A 1 -13.86 -11.45 16.58
C MET A 1 -13.14 -10.21 16.04
N THR A 2 -12.92 -9.12 16.78
CA THR A 2 -12.29 -7.89 16.26
C THR A 2 -10.77 -7.95 16.08
N ARG A 3 -10.06 -8.69 16.95
CA ARG A 3 -8.58 -8.78 16.95
C ARG A 3 -8.01 -9.53 15.75
N GLU A 4 -8.64 -10.60 15.31
CA GLU A 4 -8.18 -11.41 14.18
C GLU A 4 -8.25 -10.63 12.86
N TRP A 5 -9.35 -9.91 12.63
CA TRP A 5 -9.49 -9.02 11.46
C TRP A 5 -8.47 -7.88 11.45
N ALA A 6 -8.17 -7.31 12.62
CA ALA A 6 -7.11 -6.32 12.74
C ALA A 6 -5.75 -6.91 12.34
N ILE A 7 -5.41 -8.09 12.88
CA ILE A 7 -4.15 -8.79 12.54
C ILE A 7 -4.06 -9.09 11.04
N VAL A 8 -5.14 -9.59 10.43
CA VAL A 8 -5.19 -9.86 8.98
C VAL A 8 -5.00 -8.57 8.17
N GLY A 9 -5.70 -7.50 8.54
CA GLY A 9 -5.53 -6.19 7.90
C GLY A 9 -4.09 -5.67 8.01
N TYR A 10 -3.46 -5.85 9.17
CA TYR A 10 -2.07 -5.45 9.39
C TYR A 10 -1.06 -6.29 8.60
N LEU A 11 -1.24 -7.61 8.52
CA LEU A 11 -0.38 -8.48 7.72
C LEU A 11 -0.56 -8.27 6.21
N ALA A 12 -1.74 -7.83 5.77
CA ALA A 12 -1.97 -7.54 4.36
C ALA A 12 -1.10 -6.39 3.85
N VAL A 13 -0.77 -5.39 4.68
CA VAL A 13 0.04 -4.23 4.27
C VAL A 13 1.42 -4.60 3.74
N PRO A 14 2.30 -5.30 4.49
CA PRO A 14 3.61 -5.70 3.98
C PRO A 14 3.50 -6.68 2.82
N VAL A 15 2.48 -7.54 2.78
CA VAL A 15 2.25 -8.47 1.67
C VAL A 15 1.94 -7.71 0.38
N VAL A 16 1.01 -6.75 0.44
CA VAL A 16 0.67 -5.90 -0.72
C VAL A 16 1.87 -5.07 -1.16
N ALA A 17 2.63 -4.49 -0.22
CA ALA A 17 3.86 -3.77 -0.53
C ALA A 17 4.86 -4.68 -1.27
N LEU A 18 5.09 -5.89 -0.79
CA LEU A 18 6.00 -6.85 -1.42
C LEU A 18 5.52 -7.23 -2.84
N LEU A 19 4.22 -7.48 -3.01
CA LEU A 19 3.64 -7.79 -4.31
C LEU A 19 3.80 -6.64 -5.31
N LEU A 20 3.67 -5.38 -4.88
CA LEU A 20 3.90 -4.21 -5.74
C LEU A 20 5.33 -4.13 -6.29
N PHE A 21 6.32 -4.74 -5.63
CA PHE A 21 7.70 -4.82 -6.12
C PHE A 21 7.99 -6.12 -6.87
N VAL A 22 7.49 -7.26 -6.40
CA VAL A 22 7.79 -8.58 -6.98
C VAL A 22 7.06 -8.80 -8.31
N LEU A 23 5.80 -8.38 -8.42
CA LEU A 23 5.00 -8.62 -9.64
C LEU A 23 5.57 -7.90 -10.87
N PRO A 24 5.95 -6.61 -10.81
CA PRO A 24 6.60 -5.94 -11.93
C PRO A 24 7.98 -6.51 -12.26
N ALA A 25 8.72 -7.00 -11.25
CA ALA A 25 10.03 -7.62 -11.46
C ALA A 25 9.93 -9.00 -12.14
N ALA A 26 8.95 -9.82 -11.75
CA ALA A 26 8.73 -11.15 -12.31
C ALA A 26 8.05 -11.12 -13.69
N TRP A 27 7.15 -10.14 -13.92
CA TRP A 27 6.34 -10.04 -15.14
C TRP A 27 6.33 -8.62 -15.73
N PRO A 28 7.49 -8.13 -16.23
CA PRO A 28 7.66 -6.76 -16.68
C PRO A 28 6.83 -6.36 -17.90
N ARG A 29 6.29 -7.32 -18.67
CA ARG A 29 5.41 -7.04 -19.83
C ARG A 29 3.93 -6.91 -19.46
N SER A 30 3.54 -7.34 -18.26
CA SER A 30 2.13 -7.40 -17.86
C SER A 30 1.79 -6.45 -16.71
N TRP A 31 2.80 -5.91 -16.03
CA TRP A 31 2.64 -5.05 -14.87
C TRP A 31 3.34 -3.73 -15.08
N ALA A 32 2.67 -2.65 -14.66
CA ALA A 32 3.27 -1.33 -14.62
C ALA A 32 4.42 -1.31 -13.61
N SER A 33 5.49 -0.61 -13.95
CA SER A 33 6.60 -0.40 -13.03
C SER A 33 6.16 0.45 -11.83
N PRO A 34 6.85 0.34 -10.68
CA PRO A 34 6.58 1.19 -9.52
C PRO A 34 6.63 2.70 -9.85
N ALA A 35 7.49 3.11 -10.79
CA ALA A 35 7.62 4.49 -11.23
C ALA A 35 6.37 4.97 -12.00
N GLU A 36 5.85 4.16 -12.92
CA GLU A 36 4.62 4.46 -13.66
C GLU A 36 3.40 4.48 -12.73
N LEU A 37 3.31 3.53 -11.79
CA LEU A 37 2.28 3.52 -10.75
C LEU A 37 2.33 4.80 -9.91
N GLY A 38 3.53 5.25 -9.52
CA GLY A 38 3.72 6.51 -8.81
C GLY A 38 3.24 7.73 -9.60
N ALA A 39 3.54 7.79 -10.90
CA ALA A 39 3.06 8.85 -11.79
C ALA A 39 1.52 8.88 -11.87
N ILE A 40 0.89 7.72 -12.06
CA ILE A 40 -0.58 7.58 -12.11
C ILE A 40 -1.22 8.02 -10.79
N VAL A 41 -0.64 7.61 -9.66
CA VAL A 41 -1.11 8.03 -8.33
C VAL A 41 -1.02 9.54 -8.20
N TRP A 42 0.07 10.17 -8.66
CA TRP A 42 0.27 11.60 -8.51
C TRP A 42 -0.65 12.44 -9.40
N GLU A 43 -0.96 11.96 -10.61
CA GLU A 43 -1.93 12.59 -11.50
C GLU A 43 -3.35 12.50 -10.94
N ASN A 44 -3.71 11.39 -10.30
CA ASN A 44 -5.06 11.17 -9.79
C ASN A 44 -5.25 11.75 -8.37
N ARG A 45 -6.12 12.77 -8.24
CA ARG A 45 -6.43 13.39 -6.93
C ARG A 45 -7.01 12.39 -5.93
N ALA A 46 -7.89 11.49 -6.37
CA ALA A 46 -8.50 10.50 -5.47
C ALA A 46 -7.45 9.53 -4.93
N ALA A 47 -6.54 9.05 -5.79
CA ALA A 47 -5.45 8.16 -5.38
C ALA A 47 -4.53 8.82 -4.35
N ARG A 48 -4.17 10.09 -4.54
CA ARG A 48 -3.39 10.86 -3.55
C ARG A 48 -4.10 10.95 -2.20
N MET A 49 -5.41 11.24 -2.19
CA MET A 49 -6.16 11.33 -0.94
C MET A 49 -6.25 9.98 -0.24
N THR A 50 -6.48 8.90 -0.98
CA THR A 50 -6.46 7.54 -0.43
C THR A 50 -5.10 7.21 0.17
N LEU A 51 -4.00 7.55 -0.51
CA LEU A 51 -2.65 7.33 0.01
C LEU A 51 -2.38 8.13 1.29
N LEU A 52 -2.78 9.39 1.34
CA LEU A 52 -2.63 10.23 2.53
C LEU A 52 -3.43 9.69 3.72
N LEU A 53 -4.70 9.32 3.51
CA LEU A 53 -5.53 8.72 4.56
C LEU A 53 -4.98 7.38 5.04
N PHE A 54 -4.45 6.57 4.12
CA PHE A 54 -3.82 5.31 4.45
C PHE A 54 -2.54 5.52 5.26
N CYS A 55 -1.64 6.42 4.85
CA CYS A 55 -0.42 6.75 5.58
C CYS A 55 -0.73 7.34 6.96
N TRP A 56 -1.76 8.17 7.07
CA TRP A 56 -2.24 8.68 8.35
C TRP A 56 -2.67 7.53 9.25
N TRP A 57 -3.60 6.68 8.80
CA TRP A 57 -4.08 5.51 9.54
C TRP A 57 -2.91 4.61 9.97
N LEU A 58 -1.98 4.31 9.06
CA LEU A 58 -0.80 3.50 9.34
C LEU A 58 0.11 4.16 10.38
N GLY A 59 0.31 5.47 10.30
CA GLY A 59 1.10 6.24 11.27
C GLY A 59 0.56 6.12 12.69
N TRP A 60 -0.75 6.30 12.87
CA TRP A 60 -1.41 6.15 14.17
C TRP A 60 -1.32 4.73 14.73
N HIS A 61 -1.34 3.71 13.88
CA HIS A 61 -1.34 2.32 14.32
C HIS A 61 0.06 1.70 14.50
N PHE A 62 1.10 2.23 13.86
CA PHE A 62 2.44 1.62 13.86
C PHE A 62 3.59 2.54 14.28
N LEU A 63 3.51 3.85 14.04
CA LEU A 63 4.62 4.80 14.26
C LEU A 63 4.50 5.57 15.58
N MET A 64 3.29 5.68 16.15
CA MET A 64 3.14 6.25 17.49
C MET A 64 3.39 5.17 18.56
N PRO A 65 4.20 5.47 19.61
CA PRO A 65 4.28 4.60 20.77
C PRO A 65 2.90 4.54 21.45
N GLY A 66 2.40 3.32 21.65
CA GLY A 66 1.18 3.07 22.43
C GLY A 66 1.40 3.22 23.92
#